data_AF-A0A074M6P9-F1
#
_entry.id   AF-A0A074M6P9-F1
#
_cell.length_a   1.000
_cell.length_b   1.000
_cell.length_c   1.000
_cell.angle_alpha   90.00
_cell.angle_beta   90.00
_cell.angle_gamma   90.00
#
_symmetry.space_group_name_H-M   'P 1'
#
loop_
_entity.id
_entity.type
_entity.pdbx_description
1 polymer ?
#
loop_
_entity_poly.entity_id
_entity_poly.type
_entity_poly.pdbx_seq_one_letter_code
_entity_poly.pdbx_strand_id
1 'polypeptide(L)'
;MGRPFIVTAALPPKIHGWADALRREHYPQERNHLHAHVTMFHSFAPSLYDELKDFLPIVTREFAAPEAYITGIMDLGKGTAIALQSEPLLTLRGLIAEHFHGSLTAQDLYEPRPHITIQNKVTKSEARALQASLVPTIEHRRFSFPALELHLYQDGPWEHIKTCTFRGKERL
;
A
#
# COMPACT_ATOMS: atom_id res chain seq x y z
N MET A 1 14.66 16.21 10.50
CA MET A 1 13.42 15.70 9.87
C MET A 1 13.44 14.19 10.01
N GLY A 2 12.35 13.57 10.47
CA GLY A 2 12.32 12.13 10.68
C GLY A 2 12.41 11.38 9.36
N ARG A 3 13.18 10.29 9.33
CA ARG A 3 13.15 9.28 8.26
C ARG A 3 12.29 8.12 8.76
N PRO A 4 10.95 8.24 8.73
CA PRO A 4 10.10 7.19 9.26
C PRO A 4 10.17 5.93 8.40
N PHE A 5 9.83 4.81 9.01
CA PHE A 5 9.59 3.57 8.27
C PHE A 5 8.14 3.50 7.78
N ILE A 6 7.99 2.95 6.58
CA ILE A 6 6.71 2.74 5.89
C ILE A 6 6.55 1.25 5.70
N VAL A 7 5.34 0.74 5.92
CA VAL A 7 5.01 -0.66 5.67
C VAL A 7 3.97 -0.73 4.55
N THR A 8 4.27 -1.52 3.53
CA THR A 8 3.38 -1.77 2.39
C THR A 8 3.04 -3.24 2.25
N ALA A 9 1.92 -3.53 1.61
CA ALA A 9 1.63 -4.85 1.06
C ALA A 9 2.14 -4.92 -0.38
N ALA A 10 3.00 -5.88 -0.68
CA ALA A 10 3.60 -6.05 -2.00
C ALA A 10 2.53 -6.45 -3.02
N LEU A 11 2.56 -5.87 -4.22
CA LEU A 11 1.68 -6.29 -5.32
C LEU A 11 2.32 -7.46 -6.08
N PRO A 12 1.54 -8.47 -6.51
CA PRO A 12 2.08 -9.54 -7.36
C PRO A 12 2.53 -8.97 -8.72
N PRO A 13 3.54 -9.56 -9.39
CA PRO A 13 4.22 -8.93 -10.53
C PRO A 13 3.29 -8.43 -11.65
N LYS A 14 2.24 -9.19 -11.98
CA LYS A 14 1.26 -8.82 -13.01
C LYS A 14 0.44 -7.59 -12.64
N ILE A 15 0.01 -7.48 -11.37
CA ILE A 15 -0.76 -6.33 -10.88
C ILE A 15 0.17 -5.13 -10.73
N HIS A 16 1.36 -5.34 -10.17
CA HIS A 16 2.39 -4.31 -10.04
C HIS A 16 2.69 -3.68 -11.40
N GLY A 17 3.17 -4.47 -12.39
CA GLY A 17 3.58 -3.94 -13.69
C GLY A 17 2.48 -3.19 -14.44
N TRP A 18 1.23 -3.66 -14.35
CA TRP A 18 0.07 -2.97 -14.91
C TRP A 18 -0.21 -1.63 -14.22
N ALA A 19 -0.30 -1.61 -12.89
CA ALA A 19 -0.55 -0.38 -12.16
C ALA A 19 0.61 0.63 -12.31
N ASP A 20 1.84 0.13 -12.42
CA ASP A 20 3.03 0.94 -12.63
C ASP A 20 3.05 1.60 -14.01
N ALA A 21 2.54 0.90 -15.04
CA ALA A 21 2.35 1.49 -16.36
C ALA A 21 1.33 2.64 -16.32
N LEU A 22 0.19 2.44 -15.66
CA LEU A 22 -0.81 3.50 -15.46
C LEU A 22 -0.23 4.70 -14.70
N ARG A 23 0.62 4.47 -13.69
CA ARG A 23 1.33 5.55 -12.98
C ARG A 23 2.27 6.31 -13.90
N ARG A 24 3.08 5.61 -14.72
CA ARG A 24 3.97 6.27 -15.69
C ARG A 24 3.22 7.11 -16.71
N GLU A 25 2.02 6.68 -17.10
CA GLU A 25 1.18 7.38 -18.08
C GLU A 25 0.47 8.61 -17.49
N HIS A 26 0.02 8.53 -16.23
CA HIS A 26 -0.93 9.52 -15.69
C HIS A 26 -0.47 10.30 -14.45
N TYR A 27 0.55 9.83 -13.74
CA TYR A 27 1.09 10.52 -12.57
C TYR A 27 2.03 11.64 -13.05
N PRO A 28 1.96 12.87 -12.48
CA PRO A 28 2.90 13.94 -12.83
C PRO A 28 4.35 13.48 -12.74
N GLN A 29 5.07 13.52 -13.87
CA GLN A 29 6.37 12.87 -14.03
C GLN A 29 7.40 13.36 -13.00
N GLU A 30 7.37 14.65 -12.69
CA GLU A 30 8.25 15.30 -11.73
C GLU A 30 7.99 14.89 -10.27
N ARG A 31 6.90 14.15 -10.01
CA ARG A 31 6.51 13.67 -8.68
C ARG A 31 6.41 12.14 -8.60
N ASN A 32 6.55 11.44 -9.73
CA ASN A 32 6.38 9.99 -9.81
C ASN A 32 7.68 9.26 -9.44
N HIS A 33 8.08 9.35 -8.17
CA HIS A 33 9.31 8.75 -7.65
C HIS A 33 9.14 7.32 -7.13
N LEU A 34 7.89 6.86 -6.97
CA LEU A 34 7.56 5.57 -6.36
C LEU A 34 6.88 4.66 -7.37
N HIS A 35 7.19 3.37 -7.28
CA HIS A 35 6.44 2.33 -7.96
C HIS A 35 5.05 2.12 -7.31
N ALA A 36 4.15 1.43 -8.01
CA ALA A 36 2.83 1.07 -7.54
C ALA A 36 2.92 0.23 -6.26
N HIS A 37 2.20 0.66 -5.23
CA HIS A 37 2.22 0.02 -3.91
C HIS A 37 0.85 0.14 -3.24
N VAL A 38 0.66 -0.62 -2.16
CA VAL A 38 -0.48 -0.50 -1.25
C VAL A 38 0.06 -0.22 0.14
N THR A 39 -0.14 0.99 0.64
CA THR A 39 0.34 1.41 1.96
C THR A 39 -0.51 0.82 3.07
N MET A 40 0.13 0.23 4.08
CA MET A 40 -0.51 -0.20 5.33
C MET A 40 -0.27 0.81 6.46
N PHE A 41 0.97 1.30 6.59
CA PHE A 41 1.38 2.27 7.59
C PHE A 41 2.31 3.30 6.96
N HIS A 42 2.12 4.57 7.31
CA HIS A 42 2.80 5.71 6.70
C HIS A 42 4.01 6.17 7.51
N SER A 43 4.03 5.94 8.82
CA SER A 43 5.09 6.48 9.65
C SER A 43 5.29 5.73 10.97
N PHE A 44 6.25 4.82 10.98
CA PHE A 44 6.86 4.34 12.22
C PHE A 44 8.12 5.14 12.57
N ALA A 45 8.33 5.42 13.86
CA ALA A 45 9.52 6.14 14.33
C ALA A 45 10.81 5.33 14.06
N PRO A 46 11.96 6.00 13.81
CA PRO A 46 13.23 5.32 13.58
C PRO A 46 13.65 4.37 14.70
N SER A 47 13.26 4.66 15.94
CA SER A 47 13.54 3.82 17.12
C SER A 47 12.85 2.46 17.09
N LEU A 48 11.83 2.27 16.25
CA LEU A 48 11.09 1.01 16.11
C LEU A 48 11.68 0.09 15.04
N TYR A 49 12.83 0.45 14.47
CA TYR A 49 13.43 -0.31 13.38
C TYR A 49 13.63 -1.79 13.70
N ASP A 50 14.28 -2.10 14.83
CA ASP A 50 14.59 -3.47 15.21
C ASP A 50 13.33 -4.29 15.49
N GLU A 51 12.34 -3.69 16.16
CA GLU A 51 11.06 -4.33 16.43
C GLU A 51 10.28 -4.63 15.13
N LEU A 52 10.21 -3.67 14.19
CA LEU A 52 9.60 -3.89 12.86
C LEU A 52 10.32 -5.00 12.09
N LYS A 53 11.65 -4.98 12.10
CA LYS A 53 12.50 -5.93 11.39
C LYS A 53 12.27 -7.36 11.90
N ASP A 54 11.97 -7.52 13.18
CA ASP A 54 11.79 -8.83 13.81
C ASP A 54 10.33 -9.28 13.82
N PHE A 55 9.37 -8.37 14.00
CA PHE A 55 7.95 -8.70 14.10
C PHE A 55 7.29 -9.01 12.74
N LEU A 56 7.56 -8.25 11.67
CA LEU A 56 6.96 -8.49 10.35
C LEU A 56 7.23 -9.92 9.80
N PRO A 57 8.43 -10.50 9.96
CA PRO A 57 8.69 -11.90 9.64
C PRO A 57 7.87 -12.91 10.47
N ILE A 58 7.53 -12.61 11.72
CA ILE A 58 6.71 -13.49 12.56
C ILE A 58 5.30 -13.56 11.98
N VAL A 59 4.70 -12.39 11.76
CA VAL A 59 3.38 -12.24 11.15
C VAL A 59 3.28 -13.00 9.82
N THR A 60 4.26 -12.80 8.92
CA THR A 60 4.24 -13.43 7.58
C THR A 60 4.57 -14.92 7.59
N ARG A 61 5.11 -15.47 8.68
CA ARG A 61 5.30 -16.93 8.87
C ARG A 61 4.06 -17.62 9.43
N GLU A 62 3.23 -16.89 10.17
CA GLU A 62 2.00 -17.40 10.78
C GLU A 62 0.85 -17.44 9.77
N PHE A 63 0.61 -16.31 9.10
CA PHE A 63 -0.52 -16.14 8.19
C PHE A 63 -0.19 -16.45 6.72
N ALA A 64 -1.20 -16.95 6.02
CA ALA A 64 -1.22 -17.08 4.57
C ALA A 64 -1.33 -15.71 3.89
N ALA A 65 -0.98 -15.64 2.61
CA ALA A 65 -1.07 -14.42 1.82
C ALA A 65 -2.52 -13.87 1.79
N PRO A 66 -2.78 -12.63 2.24
CA PRO A 66 -4.13 -12.06 2.25
C PRO A 66 -4.67 -11.92 0.82
N GLU A 67 -5.92 -12.35 0.61
CA GLU A 67 -6.63 -12.16 -0.65
C GLU A 67 -7.16 -10.73 -0.80
N ALA A 68 -7.18 -10.23 -2.02
CA ALA A 68 -7.67 -8.91 -2.37
C ALA A 68 -8.43 -8.91 -3.69
N TYR A 69 -9.29 -7.91 -3.82
CA TYR A 69 -10.22 -7.76 -4.93
C TYR A 69 -10.08 -6.34 -5.47
N ILE A 70 -9.82 -6.20 -6.77
CA ILE A 70 -9.97 -4.91 -7.46
C ILE A 70 -11.46 -4.66 -7.67
N THR A 71 -11.97 -3.55 -7.13
CA THR A 71 -13.40 -3.21 -7.13
C THR A 71 -13.75 -2.00 -7.98
N GLY A 72 -12.76 -1.33 -8.58
CA GLY A 72 -12.97 -0.21 -9.49
C GLY A 72 -12.01 0.95 -9.24
N ILE A 73 -12.51 2.17 -9.43
CA ILE A 73 -11.77 3.43 -9.24
C ILE A 73 -12.18 4.09 -7.93
N MET A 74 -11.20 4.67 -7.23
CA MET A 74 -11.38 5.48 -6.03
C MET A 74 -10.98 6.92 -6.31
N ASP A 75 -11.88 7.85 -5.95
CA ASP A 75 -11.61 9.28 -5.95
C ASP A 75 -10.81 9.68 -4.71
N LEU A 76 -9.63 10.27 -4.91
CA LEU A 76 -8.78 10.84 -3.86
C LEU A 76 -8.97 12.36 -3.73
N GLY A 77 -9.96 12.94 -4.42
CA GLY A 77 -10.28 14.36 -4.50
C GLY A 77 -9.35 15.14 -5.42
N LYS A 78 -8.03 14.99 -5.23
CA LYS A 78 -6.97 15.55 -6.10
C LYS A 78 -6.09 14.45 -6.71
N GLY A 79 -6.71 13.30 -6.96
CA GLY A 79 -6.06 12.12 -7.48
C GLY A 79 -7.03 11.00 -7.79
N THR A 80 -6.48 9.94 -8.37
CA THR A 80 -7.20 8.76 -8.85
C THR A 80 -6.44 7.53 -8.39
N ALA A 81 -7.16 6.56 -7.84
CA ALA A 81 -6.60 5.29 -7.42
C ALA A 81 -7.45 4.11 -7.91
N ILE A 82 -6.85 2.93 -7.96
CA ILE A 82 -7.58 1.67 -8.09
C ILE A 82 -8.02 1.26 -6.68
N ALA A 83 -9.33 1.07 -6.51
CA ALA A 83 -9.92 0.63 -5.26
C ALA A 83 -9.68 -0.86 -5.04
N LEU A 84 -9.27 -1.22 -3.81
CA LEU A 84 -9.08 -2.60 -3.40
C LEU A 84 -9.98 -2.91 -2.19
N GLN A 85 -10.54 -4.11 -2.16
CA GLN A 85 -11.17 -4.68 -0.97
C GLN A 85 -10.36 -5.88 -0.51
N SER A 86 -10.06 -5.93 0.79
CA SER A 86 -9.33 -7.04 1.41
C SER A 86 -9.55 -7.02 2.93
N GLU A 87 -10.57 -7.73 3.39
CA GLU A 87 -10.79 -7.98 4.82
C GLU A 87 -9.57 -8.64 5.50
N PRO A 88 -8.95 -9.70 4.95
CA PRO A 88 -7.80 -10.32 5.61
C PRO A 88 -6.59 -9.36 5.71
N LEU A 89 -6.39 -8.43 4.75
CA LEU A 89 -5.33 -7.42 4.87
C LEU A 89 -5.65 -6.41 5.98
N LEU A 90 -6.91 -5.99 6.12
CA LEU A 90 -7.33 -5.08 7.18
C LEU A 90 -7.23 -5.72 8.57
N THR A 91 -7.63 -6.98 8.70
CA THR A 91 -7.44 -7.77 9.93
C THR A 91 -5.95 -7.88 10.29
N LEU A 92 -5.11 -8.23 9.31
CA LEU A 92 -3.66 -8.31 9.50
C LEU A 92 -3.05 -6.97 9.93
N ARG A 93 -3.51 -5.87 9.32
CA ARG A 93 -3.12 -4.52 9.71
C ARG A 93 -3.54 -4.22 11.14
N GLY A 94 -4.74 -4.60 11.55
CA GLY A 94 -5.23 -4.45 12.92
C GLY A 94 -4.34 -5.15 13.94
N LEU A 95 -3.94 -6.39 13.65
CA LEU A 95 -2.99 -7.14 14.49
C LEU A 95 -1.64 -6.43 14.64
N ILE A 96 -1.09 -5.93 13.52
CA ILE A 96 0.16 -5.16 13.55
C ILE A 96 -0.04 -3.86 14.34
N ALA A 97 -1.16 -3.17 14.14
CA ALA A 97 -1.44 -1.91 14.82
C ALA A 97 -1.56 -2.09 16.34
N GLU A 98 -2.16 -3.19 16.79
CA GLU A 98 -2.26 -3.54 18.20
C GLU A 98 -0.89 -3.85 18.81
N HIS A 99 -0.02 -4.57 18.09
CA HIS A 99 1.35 -4.80 18.54
C HIS A 99 2.13 -3.49 18.77
N PHE A 100 1.92 -2.50 17.90
CA PHE A 100 2.55 -1.18 18.01
C PHE A 100 1.66 -0.12 18.68
N HIS A 101 0.71 -0.54 19.51
CA HIS A 101 -0.20 0.38 20.19
C HIS A 101 0.55 1.48 20.95
N GLY A 102 0.04 2.71 20.89
CA GLY A 102 0.67 3.88 21.52
C GLY A 102 1.89 4.46 20.77
N SER A 103 2.40 3.77 19.75
CA SER A 103 3.54 4.23 18.94
C SER A 103 3.16 4.72 17.54
N LEU A 104 1.90 4.54 17.14
CA LEU A 104 1.38 4.93 15.83
C LEU A 104 1.04 6.42 15.76
N THR A 105 1.21 6.99 14.57
CA THR A 105 0.73 8.35 14.28
C THR A 105 -0.80 8.39 14.21
N ALA A 106 -1.39 9.58 14.36
CA ALA A 106 -2.83 9.76 14.19
C ALA A 106 -3.33 9.27 12.82
N GLN A 107 -2.54 9.44 11.75
CA GLN A 107 -2.89 8.93 10.42
C GLN A 107 -2.95 7.41 10.39
N ASP A 108 -2.04 6.73 11.09
CA ASP A 108 -1.95 5.28 11.12
C ASP A 108 -2.90 4.62 12.14
N LEU A 109 -3.56 5.41 13.00
CA LEU A 109 -4.63 4.91 13.87
C LEU A 109 -5.95 4.69 13.12
N TYR A 110 -6.19 5.40 12.02
CA TYR A 110 -7.40 5.20 11.21
C TYR A 110 -7.30 3.94 10.36
N GLU A 111 -8.42 3.21 10.21
CA GLU A 111 -8.51 2.11 9.26
C GLU A 111 -8.40 2.65 7.82
N PRO A 112 -7.43 2.18 7.02
CA PRO A 112 -7.23 2.69 5.68
C PRO A 112 -8.24 2.08 4.72
N ARG A 113 -8.49 2.78 3.61
CA ARG A 113 -9.15 2.19 2.44
C ARG A 113 -8.06 1.66 1.52
N PRO A 114 -7.85 0.34 1.36
CA PRO A 114 -6.78 -0.18 0.52
C PRO A 114 -6.92 0.29 -0.93
N HIS A 115 -5.84 0.79 -1.51
CA HIS A 115 -5.85 1.32 -2.87
C HIS A 115 -4.45 1.35 -3.48
N ILE A 116 -4.39 1.41 -4.82
CA ILE A 116 -3.17 1.67 -5.57
C ILE A 116 -3.30 3.06 -6.20
N THR A 117 -2.47 4.01 -5.78
CA THR A 117 -2.54 5.36 -6.35
C THR A 117 -2.02 5.38 -7.78
N ILE A 118 -2.83 5.85 -8.73
CA ILE A 118 -2.46 6.02 -10.15
C ILE A 118 -2.10 7.47 -10.47
N GLN A 119 -2.73 8.42 -9.80
CA GLN A 119 -2.48 9.85 -9.96
C GLN A 119 -2.76 10.56 -8.63
N ASN A 120 -1.95 11.57 -8.27
CA ASN A 120 -2.24 12.43 -7.12
C ASN A 120 -1.59 13.81 -7.31
N LYS A 121 -2.03 14.76 -6.47
CA LYS A 121 -1.55 16.15 -6.45
C LYS A 121 -1.82 16.92 -7.77
N VAL A 122 -2.89 16.54 -8.47
CA VAL A 122 -3.41 17.21 -9.67
C VAL A 122 -4.61 18.09 -9.31
N THR A 123 -5.15 18.83 -10.29
CA THR A 123 -6.43 19.53 -10.12
C THR A 123 -7.59 18.54 -10.00
N LYS A 124 -8.70 18.97 -9.40
CA LYS A 124 -9.92 18.15 -9.29
C LYS A 124 -10.48 17.76 -10.66
N SER A 125 -10.36 18.65 -11.65
CA SER A 125 -10.82 18.41 -13.02
C SER A 125 -10.00 17.34 -13.73
N GLU A 126 -8.66 17.38 -13.59
CA GLU A 126 -7.77 16.35 -14.15
C GLU A 126 -8.04 14.98 -13.52
N ALA A 127 -8.18 14.92 -12.19
CA ALA A 127 -8.50 13.69 -11.48
C ALA A 127 -9.83 13.09 -11.99
N ARG A 128 -10.90 13.89 -12.07
CA ARG A 128 -12.21 13.45 -12.57
C ARG A 128 -12.17 13.00 -14.03
N ALA A 129 -11.42 13.70 -14.89
CA ALA A 129 -11.25 13.29 -16.28
C ALA A 129 -10.58 11.92 -16.38
N LEU A 130 -9.51 11.69 -15.60
CA LEU A 130 -8.83 10.40 -15.56
C LEU A 130 -9.75 9.30 -15.01
N GLN A 131 -10.49 9.56 -13.93
CA GLN A 131 -11.46 8.62 -13.37
C GLN A 131 -12.47 8.17 -14.43
N ALA A 132 -13.08 9.11 -15.15
CA ALA A 132 -14.05 8.81 -16.20
C ALA A 132 -13.44 7.96 -17.34
N SER A 133 -12.19 8.22 -17.70
CA SER A 133 -11.49 7.44 -18.73
C SER A 133 -11.11 6.03 -18.28
N LEU A 134 -10.75 5.84 -17.01
CA LEU A 134 -10.28 4.55 -16.49
C LEU A 134 -11.41 3.64 -16.05
N VAL A 135 -12.53 4.15 -15.52
CA VAL A 135 -13.68 3.36 -15.07
C VAL A 135 -14.08 2.23 -16.05
N PRO A 136 -14.25 2.46 -17.38
CA PRO A 136 -14.62 1.40 -18.30
C PRO A 136 -13.50 0.38 -18.58
N THR A 137 -12.26 0.66 -18.18
CA THR A 137 -11.08 -0.17 -18.45
C THR A 137 -10.66 -1.04 -17.25
N ILE A 138 -11.17 -0.74 -16.05
CA ILE A 138 -10.79 -1.48 -14.84
C ILE A 138 -11.59 -2.77 -14.76
N GLU A 139 -10.90 -3.89 -14.99
CA GLU A 139 -11.45 -5.22 -14.76
C GLU A 139 -11.41 -5.61 -13.28
N HIS A 140 -12.53 -6.14 -12.79
CA HIS A 140 -12.60 -6.74 -11.46
C HIS A 140 -11.82 -8.05 -11.45
N ARG A 141 -10.87 -8.19 -10.53
CA ARG A 141 -10.05 -9.40 -10.43
C ARG A 141 -9.53 -9.63 -9.02
N ARG A 142 -9.34 -10.91 -8.70
CA ARG A 142 -8.78 -11.38 -7.44
C ARG A 142 -7.26 -11.53 -7.56
N PHE A 143 -6.56 -11.30 -6.47
CA PHE A 143 -5.15 -11.61 -6.30
C PHE A 143 -4.82 -11.78 -4.82
N SER A 144 -3.59 -12.17 -4.50
CA SER A 144 -3.09 -12.20 -3.12
C SER A 144 -1.83 -11.34 -3.01
N PHE A 145 -1.63 -10.71 -1.85
CA PHE A 145 -0.40 -9.97 -1.55
C PHE A 145 0.71 -10.98 -1.16
N PRO A 146 1.78 -11.16 -1.96
CA PRO A 146 2.81 -12.15 -1.66
C PRO A 146 3.70 -11.83 -0.47
N ALA A 147 3.76 -10.56 -0.03
CA ALA A 147 4.65 -10.13 1.03
C ALA A 147 4.18 -8.84 1.71
N LEU A 148 4.74 -8.59 2.90
CA LEU A 148 4.87 -7.25 3.47
C LEU A 148 6.26 -6.69 3.14
N GLU A 149 6.35 -5.39 2.93
CA GLU A 149 7.61 -4.70 2.67
C GLU A 149 7.81 -3.56 3.64
N LEU A 150 9.05 -3.42 4.11
CA LEU A 150 9.51 -2.34 4.95
C LEU A 150 10.36 -1.39 4.12
N HIS A 151 10.06 -0.11 4.19
CA HIS A 151 10.77 0.94 3.47
C HIS A 151 11.16 2.07 4.42
N LEU A 152 12.25 2.78 4.10
CA LEU A 152 12.66 4.00 4.78
C LEU A 152 12.33 5.20 3.90
N TYR A 153 11.61 6.18 4.45
CA TYR A 153 11.31 7.43 3.76
C TYR A 153 12.56 8.32 3.65
N GLN A 154 12.89 8.74 2.41
CA GLN A 154 14.08 9.54 2.09
C GLN A 154 13.69 10.85 1.38
N ASP A 155 12.85 11.68 2.01
CA ASP A 155 12.41 12.98 1.48
C ASP A 155 11.73 12.93 0.09
N GLY A 156 11.02 11.82 -0.16
CA GLY A 156 10.21 11.60 -1.36
C GLY A 156 10.31 10.16 -1.84
N PRO A 157 11.49 9.72 -2.33
CA PRO A 157 11.79 8.33 -2.59
C PRO A 157 11.72 7.47 -1.32
N TRP A 158 11.46 6.19 -1.52
CA TRP A 158 11.49 5.18 -0.48
C TRP A 158 12.65 4.23 -0.75
N GLU A 159 13.53 4.06 0.24
CA GLU A 159 14.57 3.05 0.22
C GLU A 159 13.95 1.73 0.70
N HIS A 160 14.03 0.69 -0.14
CA HIS A 160 13.60 -0.64 0.24
C HIS A 160 14.55 -1.22 1.30
N ILE A 161 13.99 -1.72 2.39
CA ILE A 161 14.77 -2.26 3.52
C ILE A 161 14.61 -3.77 3.63
N LYS A 162 13.37 -4.27 3.51
CA LYS A 162 13.09 -5.69 3.71
C LYS A 162 11.80 -6.13 3.04
N THR A 163 11.80 -7.34 2.49
CA THR A 163 10.59 -8.05 2.05
C THR A 163 10.35 -9.27 2.93
N CYS A 164 9.16 -9.39 3.48
CA CYS A 164 8.71 -10.50 4.32
C CYS A 164 7.61 -11.26 3.58
N THR A 165 7.96 -12.35 2.89
CA THR A 165 7.01 -13.15 2.10
C THR A 165 6.11 -13.99 2.99
N PHE A 166 4.81 -13.99 2.71
CA PHE A 166 3.86 -14.87 3.39
C PHE A 166 4.18 -16.34 3.10
N ARG A 167 4.31 -17.13 4.17
CA ARG A 167 4.58 -18.58 4.13
C ARG A 167 3.74 -19.36 5.15
N GLY A 168 2.90 -18.67 5.89
CA GLY A 168 2.02 -19.26 6.87
C GLY A 168 0.84 -20.00 6.25
N LYS A 169 0.09 -20.68 7.11
CA LYS A 169 -1.08 -21.48 6.72
C LYS A 169 -2.38 -20.93 7.30
N GLU A 170 -2.29 -20.14 8.36
CA GLU A 170 -3.46 -19.55 9.00
C GLU A 170 -4.11 -18.51 8.09
N ARG A 171 -5.43 -18.54 7.98
CA ARG A 171 -6.19 -17.61 7.15
C ARG A 171 -6.99 -16.70 8.07
N LEU A 172 -6.88 -15.40 7.83
CA LEU A 172 -7.67 -14.34 8.45
C LEU A 172 -9.00 -14.16 7.72
#